data_AF-A0A9P0LMN3-F1
#
_entry.id   AF-A0A9P0LMN3-F1
#
_cell.length_a   1.000
_cell.length_b   1.000
_cell.length_c   1.000
_cell.angle_alpha   90.00
_cell.angle_beta   90.00
_cell.angle_gamma   90.00
#
_symmetry.space_group_name_H-M   'P 1'
#
loop_
_entity.id
_entity.type
_entity.pdbx_description
1 polymer ?
#
loop_
_entity_poly.entity_id
_entity_poly.type
_entity_poly.pdbx_seq_one_letter_code
_entity_poly.pdbx_strand_id
1 'polypeptide(L)'
;MCKPHRCPHINFTGNICVYCPGGPDSDFEYSTQSYTGYEPTSMRAIRARYDPYLQTRHRIEQLKQLGHSVDKVEFIVMGGTFMSLPEDYRDYFIRNLHDALSGHKSSSVEEAVKYSERSDTKCICITIETRPDYCLERHLTDMLNYGCTRIEIGVQSVYEDVALDTNRGHTVKAVCETFKLAKDAGFKVVAHMMPNLPNVDLESDIQQFVEFFENPDFRTDGLKIYPTLVIRGTGLYELWKTGRYKSYPPSVLVDLIAKILALVPPWTRVYRVQRDIPMPLVSSGVEHGNLRELALARMKDLGLKCRDIRTREVGITEIHEKVRPDYIERVRRDYYANGGWETFLSYEDPEKDILIGLLRLRKCSEETTFRPELKGGVSIIRELHVYGSVVPVNSKDEKKFQHQGYGALLMKWAETIAKDEHESHKIAVISGVGTRNYYRKIGYELEGPYMVKSLKDGEHKGVFEFLDGRKLDIEVDPEYANVIKHVRYEDEKEKEEEEWLAEYDKKLREKRKAQAAAKLAEEKV
;
A
#
# COMPACT_ATOMS: atom_id res chain seq x y z
N MET A 1 -3.79 18.94 3.89
CA MET A 1 -5.26 18.94 3.73
C MET A 1 -5.62 19.90 2.62
N CYS A 2 -6.62 19.56 1.81
CA CYS A 2 -7.18 20.49 0.84
C CYS A 2 -8.07 21.53 1.54
N LYS A 3 -8.49 22.59 0.82
CA LYS A 3 -9.33 23.64 1.38
C LYS A 3 -10.64 23.07 1.96
N PRO A 4 -11.18 23.65 3.04
CA PRO A 4 -12.54 23.35 3.51
C PRO A 4 -13.55 23.59 2.38
N HIS A 5 -14.42 22.61 2.15
CA HIS A 5 -15.50 22.69 1.17
C HIS A 5 -16.61 21.71 1.57
N ARG A 6 -17.82 21.93 1.05
CA ARG A 6 -18.97 21.05 1.31
C ARG A 6 -18.82 19.75 0.52
N CYS A 7 -19.26 18.64 1.12
CA CYS A 7 -19.41 17.39 0.39
C CYS A 7 -20.44 17.54 -0.73
N PRO A 8 -20.21 16.95 -1.92
CA PRO A 8 -21.09 17.14 -3.07
C PRO A 8 -22.47 16.49 -2.91
N HIS A 9 -22.59 15.44 -2.10
CA HIS A 9 -23.86 14.74 -1.92
C HIS A 9 -24.94 15.56 -1.23
N ILE A 10 -24.56 16.60 -0.47
CA ILE A 10 -25.51 17.50 0.20
C ILE A 10 -26.53 18.09 -0.78
N ASN A 11 -26.16 18.27 -2.05
CA ASN A 11 -27.03 18.83 -3.08
C ASN A 11 -28.22 17.93 -3.42
N PHE A 12 -28.12 16.61 -3.20
CA PHE A 12 -29.18 15.65 -3.54
C PHE A 12 -29.70 14.86 -2.33
N THR A 13 -28.93 14.77 -1.25
CA THR A 13 -29.39 14.16 0.02
C THR A 13 -29.92 15.18 1.03
N GLY A 14 -29.69 16.47 0.80
CA GLY A 14 -30.08 17.57 1.69
C GLY A 14 -29.15 17.79 2.89
N ASN A 15 -28.41 16.78 3.34
CA ASN A 15 -27.49 16.85 4.50
C ASN A 15 -26.24 15.99 4.29
N ILE A 16 -25.22 16.19 5.13
CA ILE A 16 -24.01 15.33 5.20
C ILE A 16 -24.27 14.01 5.94
N CYS A 17 -23.27 13.11 5.98
CA CYS A 17 -23.34 11.84 6.70
C CYS A 17 -23.55 12.03 8.21
N VAL A 18 -24.38 11.17 8.81
CA VAL A 18 -24.88 11.31 10.20
C VAL A 18 -23.75 11.39 11.24
N TYR A 19 -22.67 10.64 11.07
CA TYR A 19 -21.54 10.53 12.00
C TYR A 19 -20.38 11.51 11.68
N CYS A 20 -20.47 12.33 10.63
CA CYS A 20 -19.36 13.14 10.16
C CYS A 20 -19.23 14.44 10.97
N PRO A 21 -18.14 14.66 11.74
CA PRO A 21 -17.91 15.93 12.41
C PRO A 21 -17.35 16.99 11.46
N GLY A 22 -17.36 18.24 11.93
CA GLY A 22 -16.63 19.33 11.30
C GLY A 22 -17.16 19.77 9.93
N GLY A 23 -16.34 20.54 9.24
CA GLY A 23 -16.64 21.09 7.92
C GLY A 23 -17.32 22.47 7.96
N PRO A 24 -17.60 23.05 6.78
CA PRO A 24 -18.05 24.44 6.66
C PRO A 24 -19.38 24.75 7.34
N ASP A 25 -20.25 23.75 7.51
CA ASP A 25 -21.60 23.90 8.08
C ASP A 25 -21.66 23.40 9.54
N SER A 26 -20.54 23.43 10.26
CA SER A 26 -20.42 22.96 11.64
C SER A 26 -19.95 24.06 12.59
N ASP A 27 -20.06 23.81 13.90
CA ASP A 27 -19.56 24.69 14.95
C ASP A 27 -18.01 24.78 15.00
N PHE A 28 -17.29 23.96 14.24
CA PHE A 28 -15.84 23.93 14.23
C PHE A 28 -15.26 24.94 13.23
N GLU A 29 -14.70 26.03 13.76
CA GLU A 29 -14.16 27.13 12.96
C GLU A 29 -13.07 26.68 11.96
N TYR A 30 -13.28 27.02 10.69
CA TYR A 30 -12.33 26.85 9.59
C TYR A 30 -11.77 25.41 9.44
N SER A 31 -12.58 24.42 9.82
CA SER A 31 -12.24 23.00 9.78
C SER A 31 -12.58 22.35 8.43
N THR A 32 -11.81 21.33 8.05
CA THR A 32 -12.12 20.50 6.87
C THR A 32 -13.19 19.47 7.24
N GLN A 33 -14.03 19.06 6.28
CA GLN A 33 -15.04 18.03 6.51
C GLN A 33 -14.43 16.74 7.10
N SER A 34 -15.10 16.15 8.11
CA SER A 34 -14.63 15.01 8.92
C SER A 34 -13.54 15.31 9.96
N TYR A 35 -13.12 16.57 10.12
CA TYR A 35 -12.07 16.98 11.06
C TYR A 35 -12.57 18.11 11.97
N THR A 36 -12.08 18.15 13.22
CA THR A 36 -12.49 19.13 14.22
C THR A 36 -11.64 20.41 14.20
N GLY A 37 -10.47 20.39 13.54
CA GLY A 37 -9.54 21.52 13.53
C GLY A 37 -8.47 21.43 14.63
N TYR A 38 -8.70 20.61 15.67
CA TYR A 38 -7.80 20.43 16.79
C TYR A 38 -6.82 19.27 16.62
N GLU A 39 -6.92 18.50 15.54
CA GLU A 39 -5.94 17.46 15.23
C GLU A 39 -4.60 18.11 14.85
N PRO A 40 -3.44 17.51 15.19
CA PRO A 40 -2.13 18.08 14.86
C PRO A 40 -1.96 18.43 13.38
N THR A 41 -2.53 17.62 12.48
CA THR A 41 -2.48 17.90 11.04
C THR A 41 -3.43 19.02 10.62
N SER A 42 -4.64 19.06 11.18
CA SER A 42 -5.61 20.15 10.95
C SER A 42 -5.07 21.49 11.42
N MET A 43 -4.49 21.56 12.63
CA MET A 43 -3.88 22.79 13.15
C MET A 43 -2.77 23.33 12.24
N ARG A 44 -1.93 22.45 11.67
CA ARG A 44 -0.90 22.84 10.70
C ARG A 44 -1.51 23.36 9.40
N ALA A 45 -2.59 22.73 8.92
CA ALA A 45 -3.29 23.15 7.71
C ALA A 45 -3.94 24.54 7.89
N ILE A 46 -4.62 24.77 9.02
CA ILE A 46 -5.23 26.06 9.39
C ILE A 46 -4.15 27.14 9.46
N ARG A 47 -3.04 26.89 10.15
CA ARG A 47 -1.91 27.84 10.26
C ARG A 47 -1.33 28.21 8.90
N ALA A 48 -1.28 27.26 7.97
CA ALA A 48 -0.82 27.48 6.61
C ALA A 48 -1.91 28.01 5.67
N ARG A 49 -3.12 28.31 6.17
CA ARG A 49 -4.30 28.71 5.38
C ARG A 49 -4.58 27.77 4.21
N TYR A 50 -4.37 26.47 4.44
CA TYR A 50 -4.53 25.40 3.46
C TYR A 50 -3.67 25.55 2.19
N ASP A 51 -2.59 26.35 2.24
CA ASP A 51 -1.62 26.45 1.15
C ASP A 51 -0.84 25.12 1.01
N PRO A 52 -0.90 24.43 -0.14
CA PRO A 52 -0.26 23.13 -0.34
C PRO A 52 1.27 23.19 -0.28
N TYR A 53 1.87 24.27 -0.78
CA TYR A 53 3.32 24.45 -0.81
C TYR A 53 3.85 24.64 0.62
N LEU A 54 3.25 25.56 1.37
CA LEU A 54 3.65 25.85 2.75
C LEU A 54 3.39 24.68 3.69
N GLN A 55 2.26 23.98 3.56
CA GLN A 55 1.99 22.77 4.35
C GLN A 55 3.10 21.72 4.16
N THR A 56 3.52 21.52 2.91
CA THR A 56 4.56 20.56 2.54
C THR A 56 5.93 20.99 3.06
N ARG A 57 6.37 22.20 2.74
CA ARG A 57 7.67 22.75 3.16
C ARG A 57 7.85 22.73 4.67
N HIS A 58 6.86 23.27 5.42
CA HIS A 58 6.93 23.29 6.88
C HIS A 58 7.00 21.89 7.48
N ARG A 59 6.29 20.90 6.92
CA ARG A 59 6.32 19.53 7.44
C ARG A 59 7.66 18.85 7.16
N ILE A 60 8.23 19.04 5.98
CA ILE A 60 9.55 18.48 5.62
C ILE A 60 10.63 19.09 6.50
N GLU A 61 10.64 20.41 6.66
CA GLU A 61 11.61 21.12 7.50
C GLU A 61 11.50 20.69 8.97
N GLN A 62 10.28 20.55 9.49
CA GLN A 62 10.06 20.01 10.83
C GLN A 62 10.65 18.62 11.00
N LEU A 63 10.44 17.70 10.04
CA LEU A 63 10.99 16.34 10.12
C LEU A 63 12.52 16.34 10.03
N LYS A 64 13.12 17.20 9.19
CA LYS A 64 14.57 17.38 9.12
C LYS A 64 15.14 17.88 10.45
N GLN A 65 14.48 18.84 11.10
CA GLN A 65 14.91 19.37 12.40
C GLN A 65 14.87 18.33 13.52
N LEU A 66 13.94 17.37 13.42
CA LEU A 66 13.87 16.22 14.35
C LEU A 66 14.90 15.12 14.03
N GLY A 67 15.70 15.28 12.97
CA GLY A 67 16.73 14.32 12.56
C GLY A 67 16.24 13.18 11.67
N HIS A 68 15.00 13.25 11.15
CA HIS A 68 14.52 12.24 10.21
C HIS A 68 15.11 12.46 8.80
N SER A 69 15.50 11.37 8.13
CA SER A 69 15.74 11.40 6.68
C SER A 69 14.42 11.63 5.94
N VAL A 70 14.43 12.53 4.97
CA VAL A 70 13.26 12.89 4.17
C VAL A 70 13.52 12.74 2.67
N ASP A 71 14.48 11.90 2.29
CA ASP A 71 14.84 11.68 0.87
C ASP A 71 13.70 11.03 0.08
N LYS A 72 12.81 10.30 0.77
CA LYS A 72 11.63 9.64 0.21
C LYS A 72 10.40 10.12 0.98
N VAL A 73 9.47 10.73 0.26
CA VAL A 73 8.24 11.31 0.82
C VAL A 73 7.02 10.64 0.21
N GLU A 74 6.10 10.22 1.08
CA GLU A 74 4.76 9.82 0.73
C GLU A 74 3.78 10.92 1.13
N PHE A 75 2.96 11.38 0.18
CA PHE A 75 1.88 12.32 0.45
C PHE A 75 0.57 11.60 0.71
N ILE A 76 -0.23 12.18 1.61
CA ILE A 76 -1.62 11.78 1.84
C ILE A 76 -2.49 13.03 1.72
N VAL A 77 -3.31 13.09 0.67
CA VAL A 77 -4.26 14.15 0.42
C VAL A 77 -5.55 13.83 1.17
N MET A 78 -5.71 14.50 2.31
CA MET A 78 -6.85 14.31 3.21
C MET A 78 -7.95 15.36 2.98
N GLY A 79 -9.19 14.94 3.26
CA GLY A 79 -10.41 15.76 3.14
C GLY A 79 -11.61 15.03 2.53
N GLY A 80 -11.43 13.78 2.09
CA GLY A 80 -12.49 12.86 1.66
C GLY A 80 -13.21 13.17 0.34
N THR A 81 -13.21 14.42 -0.11
CA THR A 81 -13.89 14.86 -1.34
C THR A 81 -13.02 15.74 -2.23
N PHE A 82 -11.69 15.63 -2.13
CA PHE A 82 -10.75 16.41 -2.97
C PHE A 82 -11.08 16.35 -4.46
N MET A 83 -11.49 15.18 -4.97
CA MET A 83 -11.83 14.98 -6.37
C MET A 83 -13.09 15.71 -6.84
N SER A 84 -13.96 16.17 -5.93
CA SER A 84 -15.13 16.98 -6.26
C SER A 84 -14.82 18.47 -6.41
N LEU A 85 -13.58 18.89 -6.11
CA LEU A 85 -13.15 20.26 -6.32
C LEU A 85 -12.92 20.56 -7.81
N PRO A 86 -13.04 21.84 -8.22
CA PRO A 86 -12.73 22.27 -9.58
C PRO A 86 -11.34 21.85 -10.06
N GLU A 87 -11.21 21.56 -11.36
CA GLU A 87 -9.98 21.00 -11.95
C GLU A 87 -8.77 21.92 -11.79
N ASP A 88 -8.97 23.23 -11.94
CA ASP A 88 -7.95 24.27 -11.75
C ASP A 88 -7.41 24.27 -10.32
N TYR A 89 -8.27 24.06 -9.32
CA TYR A 89 -7.84 23.93 -7.93
C TYR A 89 -7.08 22.62 -7.71
N ARG A 90 -7.53 21.51 -8.29
CA ARG A 90 -6.84 20.21 -8.16
C ARG A 90 -5.46 20.26 -8.80
N ASP A 91 -5.33 20.85 -9.99
CA ASP A 91 -4.04 21.09 -10.67
C ASP A 91 -3.13 21.96 -9.79
N TYR A 92 -3.62 23.13 -9.36
CA TYR A 92 -2.88 24.02 -8.46
C TYR A 92 -2.40 23.28 -7.21
N PHE A 93 -3.26 22.48 -6.58
CA PHE A 93 -2.93 21.80 -5.34
C PHE A 93 -1.81 20.78 -5.55
N ILE A 94 -1.96 19.86 -6.51
CA ILE A 94 -1.01 18.79 -6.78
C ILE A 94 0.32 19.34 -7.30
N ARG A 95 0.28 20.32 -8.21
CA ARG A 95 1.47 20.97 -8.74
C ARG A 95 2.34 21.55 -7.62
N ASN A 96 1.72 22.24 -6.66
CA ASN A 96 2.43 22.81 -5.52
C ASN A 96 2.99 21.76 -4.55
N LEU A 97 2.41 20.55 -4.47
CA LEU A 97 3.02 19.44 -3.72
C LEU A 97 4.35 19.01 -4.35
N HIS A 98 4.37 18.86 -5.67
CA HIS A 98 5.58 18.50 -6.42
C HIS A 98 6.63 19.63 -6.41
N ASP A 99 6.20 20.88 -6.59
CA ASP A 99 7.05 22.08 -6.56
C ASP A 99 7.71 22.27 -5.19
N ALA A 100 7.00 21.96 -4.09
CA ALA A 100 7.58 22.01 -2.74
C ALA A 100 8.74 21.02 -2.53
N LEU A 101 8.74 19.89 -3.27
CA LEU A 101 9.85 18.93 -3.26
C LEU A 101 10.95 19.31 -4.24
N SER A 102 10.61 19.74 -5.46
CA SER A 102 11.58 20.02 -6.52
C SER A 102 12.26 21.38 -6.38
N GLY A 103 11.63 22.33 -5.70
CA GLY A 103 12.05 23.74 -5.66
C GLY A 103 11.75 24.49 -6.96
N HIS A 104 11.19 23.84 -7.98
CA HIS A 104 10.74 24.46 -9.22
C HIS A 104 9.39 25.17 -9.03
N LYS A 105 9.05 26.09 -9.92
CA LYS A 105 7.71 26.71 -9.99
C LYS A 105 7.09 26.36 -11.33
N SER A 106 6.14 25.43 -11.30
CA SER A 106 5.57 24.85 -12.51
C SER A 106 4.29 25.58 -12.92
N SER A 107 3.92 25.47 -14.20
CA SER A 107 2.69 26.02 -14.78
C SER A 107 1.55 25.00 -14.89
N SER A 108 1.86 23.70 -14.86
CA SER A 108 0.90 22.59 -14.85
C SER A 108 1.40 21.43 -13.99
N VAL A 109 0.50 20.51 -13.62
CA VAL A 109 0.90 19.26 -12.95
C VAL A 109 1.86 18.43 -13.79
N GLU A 110 1.67 18.36 -15.11
CA GLU A 110 2.55 17.60 -16.00
C GLU A 110 4.01 18.07 -15.92
N GLU A 111 4.21 19.39 -15.92
CA GLU A 111 5.53 20.00 -15.73
C GLU A 111 6.09 19.68 -14.34
N ALA A 112 5.28 19.85 -13.29
CA ALA A 112 5.66 19.58 -11.91
C ALA A 112 6.13 18.13 -11.71
N VAL A 113 5.42 17.16 -12.31
CA VAL A 113 5.77 15.73 -12.26
C VAL A 113 7.13 15.49 -12.92
N LYS A 114 7.39 16.08 -14.09
CA LYS A 114 8.69 15.95 -14.80
C LYS A 114 9.86 16.47 -13.96
N TYR A 115 9.70 17.62 -13.30
CA TYR A 115 10.75 18.16 -12.42
C TYR A 115 10.88 17.39 -11.10
N SER A 116 9.75 16.96 -10.52
CA SER A 116 9.75 16.20 -9.26
C SER A 116 10.46 14.86 -9.38
N GLU A 117 10.43 14.22 -10.55
CA GLU A 117 11.20 13.00 -10.83
C GLU A 117 12.72 13.18 -10.64
N ARG A 118 13.21 14.40 -10.91
CA ARG A 118 14.63 14.79 -10.80
C ARG A 118 14.99 15.37 -9.43
N SER A 119 14.01 15.69 -8.58
CA SER A 119 14.25 16.26 -7.24
C SER A 119 15.12 15.36 -6.35
N ASP A 120 15.95 15.93 -5.48
CA ASP A 120 16.66 15.15 -4.45
C ASP A 120 15.68 14.47 -3.48
N THR A 121 14.58 15.14 -3.15
CA THR A 121 13.50 14.58 -2.33
C THR A 121 12.46 13.92 -3.23
N LYS A 122 12.42 12.60 -3.21
CA LYS A 122 11.60 11.77 -4.10
C LYS A 122 10.18 11.62 -3.58
N CYS A 123 9.19 12.00 -4.39
CA CYS A 123 7.79 11.63 -4.17
C CYS A 123 7.60 10.15 -4.54
N ILE A 124 7.54 9.26 -3.54
CA ILE A 124 7.43 7.81 -3.76
C ILE A 124 5.99 7.33 -3.87
N CYS A 125 5.04 8.09 -3.33
CA CYS A 125 3.62 7.76 -3.33
C CYS A 125 2.81 9.03 -3.08
N ILE A 126 1.72 9.20 -3.84
CA ILE A 126 0.61 10.09 -3.45
C ILE A 126 -0.59 9.19 -3.18
N THR A 127 -1.19 9.38 -2.01
CA THR A 127 -2.44 8.78 -1.59
C THR A 127 -3.55 9.82 -1.66
N ILE A 128 -4.66 9.51 -2.34
CA ILE A 128 -5.84 10.39 -2.39
C ILE A 128 -7.03 9.69 -1.72
N GLU A 129 -7.58 10.33 -0.68
CA GLU A 129 -8.83 9.91 -0.05
C GLU A 129 -10.02 10.44 -0.86
N THR A 130 -11.00 9.58 -1.14
CA THR A 130 -12.18 9.96 -1.92
C THR A 130 -13.41 9.12 -1.57
N ARG A 131 -14.55 9.49 -2.17
CA ARG A 131 -15.79 8.71 -2.17
C ARG A 131 -15.86 7.86 -3.45
N PRO A 132 -16.56 6.71 -3.43
CA PRO A 132 -16.62 5.81 -4.60
C PRO A 132 -17.26 6.49 -5.84
N ASP A 133 -18.21 7.40 -5.65
CA ASP A 133 -18.84 8.18 -6.72
C ASP A 133 -17.87 9.18 -7.41
N TYR A 134 -16.68 9.39 -6.85
CA TYR A 134 -15.58 10.18 -7.43
C TYR A 134 -14.37 9.31 -7.83
N CYS A 135 -14.61 8.06 -8.19
CA CYS A 135 -13.61 7.11 -8.71
C CYS A 135 -13.97 6.50 -10.07
N LEU A 136 -14.72 7.24 -10.89
CA LEU A 136 -14.98 6.89 -12.29
C LEU A 136 -13.69 6.98 -13.15
N GLU A 137 -13.73 6.42 -14.36
CA GLU A 137 -12.57 6.35 -15.28
C GLU A 137 -11.85 7.70 -15.48
N ARG A 138 -12.61 8.78 -15.63
CA ARG A 138 -12.06 10.15 -15.72
C ARG A 138 -11.26 10.51 -14.46
N HIS A 139 -11.84 10.30 -13.28
CA HIS A 139 -11.20 10.63 -12.01
C HIS A 139 -9.96 9.77 -11.76
N LEU A 140 -10.01 8.48 -12.08
CA LEU A 140 -8.84 7.59 -11.99
C LEU A 140 -7.73 8.03 -12.95
N THR A 141 -8.09 8.49 -14.16
CA THR A 141 -7.13 9.06 -15.11
C THR A 141 -6.47 10.33 -14.56
N ASP A 142 -7.24 11.24 -13.98
CA ASP A 142 -6.70 12.45 -13.33
C ASP A 142 -5.72 12.07 -12.20
N MET A 143 -6.09 11.11 -11.36
CA MET A 143 -5.23 10.62 -10.27
C MET A 143 -3.92 10.02 -10.79
N LEU A 144 -3.94 9.23 -11.87
CA LEU A 144 -2.74 8.71 -12.50
C LEU A 144 -1.83 9.84 -13.00
N ASN A 145 -2.41 10.87 -13.63
CA ASN A 145 -1.67 12.05 -14.10
C ASN A 145 -1.07 12.86 -12.95
N TYR A 146 -1.72 12.87 -11.79
CA TYR A 146 -1.21 13.48 -10.56
C TYR A 146 -0.04 12.70 -9.94
N GLY A 147 0.27 11.49 -10.41
CA GLY A 147 1.26 10.62 -9.78
C GLY A 147 0.73 9.87 -8.55
N CYS A 148 -0.59 9.77 -8.42
CA CYS A 148 -1.26 8.95 -7.40
C CYS A 148 -0.96 7.46 -7.65
N THR A 149 -0.69 6.73 -6.58
CA THR A 149 -0.43 5.28 -6.63
C THR A 149 -1.34 4.50 -5.67
N ARG A 150 -1.97 5.20 -4.71
CA ARG A 150 -2.86 4.61 -3.72
C ARG A 150 -4.12 5.45 -3.58
N ILE A 151 -5.27 4.80 -3.56
CA ILE A 151 -6.53 5.45 -3.25
C ILE A 151 -7.10 4.90 -1.96
N GLU A 152 -7.80 5.75 -1.23
CA GLU A 152 -8.55 5.32 -0.05
C GLU A 152 -10.03 5.66 -0.20
N ILE A 153 -10.87 4.66 -0.02
CA ILE A 153 -12.31 4.75 -0.23
C ILE A 153 -13.02 4.61 1.11
N GLY A 154 -13.87 5.58 1.40
CA GLY A 154 -14.74 5.55 2.57
C GLY A 154 -15.93 4.61 2.40
N VAL A 155 -15.73 3.30 2.56
CA VAL A 155 -16.77 2.26 2.48
C VAL A 155 -17.69 2.33 3.70
N GLN A 156 -17.07 2.33 4.88
CA GLN A 156 -17.63 2.35 6.22
C GLN A 156 -18.42 1.09 6.60
N SER A 157 -19.32 0.62 5.74
CA SER A 157 -20.12 -0.58 5.94
C SER A 157 -20.30 -1.36 4.63
N VAL A 158 -20.42 -2.69 4.73
CA VAL A 158 -20.81 -3.57 3.60
C VAL A 158 -22.33 -3.72 3.44
N TYR A 159 -23.12 -3.14 4.35
CA TYR A 159 -24.58 -3.23 4.33
C TYR A 159 -25.23 -2.00 3.67
N GLU A 160 -26.14 -2.24 2.73
CA GLU A 160 -26.83 -1.19 1.96
C GLU A 160 -27.79 -0.35 2.82
N ASP A 161 -28.48 -0.98 3.77
CA ASP A 161 -29.37 -0.31 4.73
C ASP A 161 -28.60 0.68 5.63
N VAL A 162 -27.43 0.30 6.12
CA VAL A 162 -26.55 1.18 6.90
C VAL A 162 -26.08 2.36 6.06
N ALA A 163 -25.74 2.14 4.78
CA ALA A 163 -25.33 3.21 3.88
C ALA A 163 -26.47 4.21 3.63
N LEU A 164 -27.71 3.72 3.53
CA LEU A 164 -28.91 4.52 3.40
C LEU A 164 -29.23 5.32 4.68
N ASP A 165 -29.34 4.62 5.82
CA ASP A 165 -29.75 5.19 7.11
C ASP A 165 -28.75 6.24 7.63
N THR A 166 -27.46 6.05 7.34
CA THR A 166 -26.40 7.00 7.74
C THR A 166 -26.23 8.15 6.74
N ASN A 167 -27.06 8.22 5.71
CA ASN A 167 -27.02 9.23 4.66
C ASN A 167 -25.63 9.32 3.99
N ARG A 168 -25.08 8.16 3.60
CA ARG A 168 -23.71 8.06 3.06
C ARG A 168 -23.59 8.66 1.64
N GLY A 169 -24.69 8.63 0.90
CA GLY A 169 -24.79 9.17 -0.46
C GLY A 169 -24.12 8.33 -1.55
N HIS A 170 -23.91 7.03 -1.30
CA HIS A 170 -23.53 6.02 -2.29
C HIS A 170 -24.01 4.63 -1.85
N THR A 171 -24.07 3.68 -2.77
CA THR A 171 -24.38 2.26 -2.50
C THR A 171 -23.11 1.45 -2.25
N VAL A 172 -23.26 0.24 -1.69
CA VAL A 172 -22.17 -0.74 -1.55
C VAL A 172 -21.80 -1.29 -2.93
N LYS A 173 -22.77 -1.50 -3.82
CA LYS A 173 -22.49 -1.89 -5.21
C LYS A 173 -21.52 -0.93 -5.91
N ALA A 174 -21.70 0.38 -5.76
CA ALA A 174 -20.82 1.39 -6.35
C ALA A 174 -19.38 1.32 -5.79
N VAL A 175 -19.21 0.88 -4.53
CA VAL A 175 -17.90 0.62 -3.94
C VAL A 175 -17.21 -0.55 -4.64
N CYS A 176 -17.92 -1.66 -4.84
CA CYS A 176 -17.37 -2.86 -5.50
C CYS A 176 -16.95 -2.56 -6.94
N GLU A 177 -17.75 -1.78 -7.68
CA GLU A 177 -17.43 -1.31 -9.03
C GLU A 177 -16.19 -0.40 -9.02
N THR A 178 -16.10 0.52 -8.06
CA THR A 178 -14.93 1.38 -7.87
C THR A 178 -13.66 0.56 -7.62
N PHE A 179 -13.75 -0.47 -6.77
CA PHE A 179 -12.61 -1.35 -6.48
C PHE A 179 -12.13 -2.10 -7.71
N LYS A 180 -13.06 -2.57 -8.55
CA LYS A 180 -12.74 -3.20 -9.84
C LYS A 180 -11.95 -2.25 -10.74
N LEU A 181 -12.50 -1.07 -11.01
CA LEU A 181 -11.86 -0.07 -11.89
C LEU A 181 -10.49 0.38 -11.36
N ALA A 182 -10.38 0.60 -10.04
CA ALA A 182 -9.14 1.03 -9.42
C ALA A 182 -8.04 -0.05 -9.48
N LYS A 183 -8.39 -1.32 -9.21
CA LYS A 183 -7.45 -2.44 -9.29
C LYS A 183 -6.98 -2.69 -10.72
N ASP A 184 -7.88 -2.59 -11.70
CA ASP A 184 -7.54 -2.73 -13.12
C ASP A 184 -6.71 -1.56 -13.67
N ALA A 185 -6.84 -0.36 -13.09
CA ALA A 185 -5.93 0.77 -13.33
C ALA A 185 -4.62 0.69 -12.52
N GLY A 186 -4.41 -0.39 -11.76
CA GLY A 186 -3.18 -0.66 -11.02
C GLY A 186 -3.08 -0.06 -9.63
N PHE A 187 -4.05 0.75 -9.18
CA PHE A 187 -3.97 1.41 -7.88
C PHE A 187 -3.94 0.42 -6.72
N LYS A 188 -3.16 0.75 -5.69
CA LYS A 188 -3.36 0.16 -4.36
C LYS A 188 -4.65 0.70 -3.74
N VAL A 189 -5.52 -0.19 -3.26
CA VAL A 189 -6.84 0.18 -2.74
C VAL A 189 -6.89 -0.05 -1.23
N VAL A 190 -7.25 0.99 -0.49
CA VAL A 190 -7.45 0.94 0.96
C VAL A 190 -8.90 1.28 1.29
N ALA A 191 -9.56 0.45 2.09
CA ALA A 191 -10.90 0.75 2.59
C ALA A 191 -10.83 1.43 3.96
N HIS A 192 -11.73 2.38 4.21
CA HIS A 192 -12.06 2.79 5.57
C HIS A 192 -13.33 2.03 5.99
N MET A 193 -13.27 1.35 7.13
CA MET A 193 -14.40 0.61 7.71
C MET A 193 -14.66 1.12 9.12
N MET A 194 -15.94 1.21 9.50
CA MET A 194 -16.37 1.77 10.77
C MET A 194 -17.25 0.76 11.53
N PRO A 195 -16.70 0.09 12.56
CA PRO A 195 -17.55 -0.70 13.46
C PRO A 195 -18.40 0.21 14.34
N ASN A 196 -19.45 -0.38 14.93
CA ASN A 196 -20.39 0.28 15.84
C ASN A 196 -21.16 1.45 15.19
N LEU A 197 -21.50 1.32 13.91
CA LEU A 197 -22.43 2.26 13.26
C LEU A 197 -23.86 2.09 13.80
N PRO A 198 -24.74 3.10 13.67
CA PRO A 198 -26.15 2.97 14.03
C PRO A 198 -26.79 1.77 13.35
N ASN A 199 -27.69 1.08 14.07
CA ASN A 199 -28.43 -0.10 13.60
C ASN A 199 -27.57 -1.34 13.27
N VAL A 200 -26.27 -1.33 13.60
CA VAL A 200 -25.38 -2.50 13.47
C VAL A 200 -25.04 -3.03 14.87
N ASP A 201 -25.26 -4.32 15.10
CA ASP A 201 -24.88 -4.98 16.35
C ASP A 201 -23.51 -5.65 16.27
N LEU A 202 -23.05 -6.20 17.41
CA LEU A 202 -21.71 -6.76 17.55
C LEU A 202 -21.47 -7.98 16.64
N GLU A 203 -22.49 -8.81 16.45
CA GLU A 203 -22.40 -9.99 15.60
C GLU A 203 -22.33 -9.58 14.13
N SER A 204 -23.16 -8.61 13.73
CA SER A 204 -23.17 -8.01 12.40
C SER A 204 -21.84 -7.31 12.09
N ASP A 205 -21.22 -6.62 13.06
CA ASP A 205 -19.87 -6.05 12.89
C ASP A 205 -18.84 -7.14 12.57
N ILE A 206 -18.88 -8.29 13.26
CA ILE A 206 -17.97 -9.41 12.94
C ILE A 206 -18.24 -9.96 11.54
N GLN A 207 -19.50 -10.22 11.20
CA GLN A 207 -19.87 -10.77 9.89
C GLN A 207 -19.52 -9.81 8.74
N GLN A 208 -19.65 -8.51 8.95
CA GLN A 208 -19.20 -7.50 8.01
C GLN A 208 -17.71 -7.63 7.66
N PHE A 209 -16.84 -7.88 8.65
CA PHE A 209 -15.40 -8.05 8.37
C PHE A 209 -15.09 -9.42 7.76
N VAL A 210 -15.81 -10.47 8.14
CA VAL A 210 -15.72 -11.78 7.47
C VAL A 210 -16.05 -11.62 5.99
N GLU A 211 -17.21 -11.02 5.67
CA GLU A 211 -17.61 -10.75 4.30
C GLU A 211 -16.57 -9.89 3.56
N PHE A 212 -16.08 -8.82 4.19
CA PHE A 212 -15.09 -7.93 3.58
C PHE A 212 -13.80 -8.64 3.15
N PHE A 213 -13.35 -9.67 3.88
CA PHE A 213 -12.14 -10.42 3.53
C PHE A 213 -12.43 -11.65 2.65
N GLU A 214 -13.57 -12.32 2.83
CA GLU A 214 -13.90 -13.54 2.10
C GLU A 214 -14.52 -13.27 0.73
N ASN A 215 -15.38 -12.25 0.63
CA ASN A 215 -16.07 -11.91 -0.61
C ASN A 215 -15.08 -11.27 -1.62
N PRO A 216 -14.92 -11.85 -2.83
CA PRO A 216 -14.01 -11.33 -3.85
C PRO A 216 -14.33 -9.91 -4.33
N ASP A 217 -15.53 -9.39 -4.08
CA ASP A 217 -15.91 -8.02 -4.46
C ASP A 217 -15.24 -6.94 -3.59
N PHE A 218 -14.59 -7.31 -2.48
CA PHE A 218 -13.87 -6.37 -1.61
C PHE A 218 -12.36 -6.61 -1.63
N ARG A 219 -11.87 -7.60 -0.85
CA ARG A 219 -10.47 -8.06 -0.74
C ARG A 219 -9.43 -6.97 -1.03
N THR A 220 -9.43 -5.90 -0.23
CA THR A 220 -8.55 -4.74 -0.46
C THR A 220 -7.13 -4.98 0.04
N ASP A 221 -6.19 -4.16 -0.43
CA ASP A 221 -4.77 -4.26 -0.03
C ASP A 221 -4.52 -3.68 1.36
N GLY A 222 -5.43 -2.84 1.84
CA GLY A 222 -5.32 -2.21 3.14
C GLY A 222 -6.65 -1.81 3.75
N LEU A 223 -6.58 -1.58 5.05
CA LEU A 223 -7.72 -1.24 5.88
C LEU A 223 -7.36 -0.14 6.89
N LYS A 224 -8.28 0.80 7.09
CA LYS A 224 -8.30 1.72 8.23
C LYS A 224 -9.58 1.45 9.01
N ILE A 225 -9.42 1.00 10.26
CA ILE A 225 -10.54 0.68 11.15
C ILE A 225 -10.79 1.89 12.03
N TYR A 226 -11.96 2.48 11.91
CA TYR A 226 -12.36 3.68 12.63
C TYR A 226 -13.63 3.42 13.43
N PRO A 227 -13.52 2.93 14.68
CA PRO A 227 -14.69 2.82 15.54
C PRO A 227 -15.47 4.12 15.61
N THR A 228 -16.79 4.02 15.55
CA THR A 228 -17.69 5.17 15.55
C THR A 228 -17.52 5.99 16.84
N LEU A 229 -17.40 7.31 16.69
CA LEU A 229 -17.27 8.26 17.79
C LEU A 229 -18.44 9.23 17.78
N VAL A 230 -19.01 9.47 18.95
CA VAL A 230 -20.06 10.49 19.14
C VAL A 230 -19.38 11.82 19.41
N ILE A 231 -19.58 12.78 18.50
CA ILE A 231 -18.96 14.12 18.57
C ILE A 231 -20.07 15.16 18.51
N ARG A 232 -19.97 16.19 19.34
CA ARG A 232 -20.92 17.31 19.35
C ARG A 232 -21.07 17.94 17.96
N GLY A 233 -22.30 18.31 17.61
CA GLY A 233 -22.63 18.93 16.32
C GLY A 233 -22.82 17.94 15.17
N THR A 234 -22.81 16.62 15.44
CA THR A 234 -23.14 15.58 14.45
C THR A 234 -24.59 15.11 14.60
N GLY A 235 -25.18 14.56 13.54
CA GLY A 235 -26.49 13.92 13.63
C GLY A 235 -26.50 12.73 14.60
N LEU A 236 -25.38 12.01 14.69
CA LEU A 236 -25.19 10.91 15.63
C LEU A 236 -25.28 11.37 17.10
N TYR A 237 -24.83 12.58 17.40
CA TYR A 237 -24.94 13.16 18.74
C TYR A 237 -26.39 13.31 19.20
N GLU A 238 -27.31 13.69 18.31
CA GLU A 238 -28.73 13.80 18.66
C GLU A 238 -29.38 12.42 18.87
N LEU A 239 -28.97 11.41 18.10
CA LEU A 239 -29.41 10.02 18.36
C LEU A 239 -28.92 9.51 19.71
N TRP A 240 -27.68 9.83 20.07
CA TRP A 240 -27.11 9.49 21.37
C TRP A 240 -27.84 10.21 22.51
N LYS A 241 -28.07 11.52 22.38
CA LYS A 241 -28.76 12.36 23.38
C LYS A 241 -30.20 11.91 23.62
N THR A 242 -30.90 11.43 22.60
CA THR A 242 -32.26 10.89 22.71
C THR A 242 -32.31 9.41 23.13
N GLY A 243 -31.16 8.77 23.36
CA GLY A 243 -31.07 7.37 23.76
C GLY A 243 -31.33 6.36 22.64
N ARG A 244 -31.44 6.82 21.39
CA ARG A 244 -31.65 6.01 20.17
C ARG A 244 -30.36 5.38 19.65
N TYR A 245 -29.20 5.85 20.09
CA TYR A 245 -27.90 5.25 19.81
C TYR A 245 -27.09 5.10 21.10
N LYS A 246 -26.41 3.96 21.24
CA LYS A 246 -25.51 3.68 22.36
C LYS A 246 -24.22 3.07 21.81
N SER A 247 -23.09 3.70 22.12
CA SER A 247 -21.78 3.17 21.77
C SER A 247 -21.49 1.87 22.54
N TYR A 248 -20.61 1.04 21.99
CA TYR A 248 -20.12 -0.13 22.73
C TYR A 248 -19.36 0.27 23.99
N PRO A 249 -19.43 -0.55 25.05
CA PRO A 249 -18.49 -0.47 26.15
C PRO A 249 -17.05 -0.64 25.66
N PRO A 250 -16.05 0.05 26.25
CA PRO A 250 -14.66 -0.01 25.81
C PRO A 250 -14.09 -1.44 25.76
N SER A 251 -14.40 -2.27 26.76
CA SER A 251 -13.95 -3.66 26.82
C SER A 251 -14.49 -4.52 25.67
N VAL A 252 -15.76 -4.31 25.29
CA VAL A 252 -16.40 -4.99 24.16
C VAL A 252 -15.77 -4.54 22.84
N LEU A 253 -15.48 -3.24 22.70
CA LEU A 253 -14.83 -2.72 21.51
C LEU A 253 -13.40 -3.27 21.34
N VAL A 254 -12.62 -3.37 22.42
CA VAL A 254 -11.28 -3.98 22.38
C VAL A 254 -11.36 -5.45 21.96
N ASP A 255 -12.32 -6.21 22.50
CA ASP A 255 -12.55 -7.61 22.12
C ASP A 255 -12.97 -7.76 20.65
N LEU A 256 -13.85 -6.88 20.16
CA LEU A 256 -14.25 -6.82 18.76
C LEU A 256 -13.06 -6.58 17.83
N ILE A 257 -12.25 -5.56 18.12
CA ILE A 257 -11.09 -5.20 17.30
C ILE A 257 -10.03 -6.33 17.33
N ALA A 258 -9.82 -6.97 18.48
CA ALA A 258 -8.93 -8.14 18.59
C ALA A 258 -9.37 -9.28 17.66
N LYS A 259 -10.69 -9.57 17.61
CA LYS A 259 -11.26 -10.57 16.70
C LYS A 259 -11.13 -10.16 15.24
N ILE A 260 -11.40 -8.90 14.90
CA ILE A 260 -11.25 -8.38 13.53
C ILE A 260 -9.80 -8.50 13.05
N LEU A 261 -8.82 -8.13 13.89
CA LEU A 261 -7.39 -8.23 13.55
C LEU A 261 -6.94 -9.68 13.31
N ALA A 262 -7.58 -10.66 13.97
CA ALA A 262 -7.32 -12.08 13.72
C ALA A 262 -7.83 -12.58 12.35
N LEU A 263 -8.84 -11.92 11.78
CA LEU A 263 -9.39 -12.24 10.46
C LEU A 263 -8.56 -11.66 9.30
N VAL A 264 -7.66 -10.71 9.57
CA VAL A 264 -6.94 -9.98 8.52
C VAL A 264 -6.04 -10.94 7.74
N PRO A 265 -6.22 -11.05 6.41
CA PRO A 265 -5.40 -11.94 5.61
C PRO A 265 -3.98 -11.37 5.43
N PRO A 266 -2.98 -12.24 5.16
CA PRO A 266 -1.56 -11.86 5.10
C PRO A 266 -1.19 -10.91 3.96
N TRP A 267 -2.08 -10.69 2.98
CA TRP A 267 -1.88 -9.71 1.91
C TRP A 267 -2.48 -8.32 2.23
N THR A 268 -3.13 -8.13 3.39
CA THR A 268 -3.76 -6.86 3.77
C THR A 268 -2.98 -6.15 4.88
N ARG A 269 -2.82 -4.83 4.76
CA ARG A 269 -2.18 -3.98 5.77
C ARG A 269 -3.21 -3.16 6.56
N VAL A 270 -3.20 -3.28 7.90
CA VAL A 270 -3.99 -2.40 8.77
C VAL A 270 -3.17 -1.15 9.13
N TYR A 271 -3.51 -0.02 8.51
CA TYR A 271 -2.79 1.25 8.68
C TYR A 271 -3.09 1.92 10.01
N ARG A 272 -4.37 1.93 10.41
CA ARG A 272 -4.85 2.56 11.64
C ARG A 272 -5.97 1.76 12.27
N VAL A 273 -5.98 1.82 13.60
CA VAL A 273 -7.02 1.31 14.48
C VAL A 273 -7.35 2.48 15.39
N GLN A 274 -8.37 3.27 15.00
CA GLN A 274 -8.80 4.60 15.51
C GLN A 274 -8.35 5.83 14.69
N ARG A 275 -9.09 6.94 14.85
CA ARG A 275 -8.80 8.27 14.28
C ARG A 275 -8.03 9.15 15.26
N ASP A 276 -7.32 10.15 14.73
CA ASP A 276 -6.55 11.13 15.52
C ASP A 276 -7.44 12.25 16.08
N ILE A 277 -8.60 11.93 16.68
CA ILE A 277 -9.50 12.93 17.26
C ILE A 277 -9.14 13.13 18.74
N PRO A 278 -8.95 14.39 19.21
CA PRO A 278 -8.70 14.64 20.63
C PRO A 278 -9.84 14.11 21.52
N MET A 279 -9.50 13.29 22.52
CA MET A 279 -10.47 12.69 23.44
C MET A 279 -11.40 13.70 24.15
N PRO A 280 -10.96 14.91 24.53
CA PRO A 280 -11.88 15.90 25.12
C PRO A 280 -13.06 16.32 24.22
N LEU A 281 -12.99 16.06 22.91
CA LEU A 281 -14.07 16.35 21.96
C LEU A 281 -15.05 15.19 21.78
N VAL A 282 -14.70 14.00 22.26
CA VAL A 282 -15.48 12.77 22.12
C VAL A 282 -16.45 12.67 23.30
N SER A 283 -17.76 12.61 23.01
CA SER A 283 -18.80 12.47 24.02
C SER A 283 -19.07 11.01 24.41
N SER A 284 -18.90 10.08 23.48
CA SER A 284 -19.05 8.64 23.70
C SER A 284 -18.34 7.84 22.59
N GLY A 285 -17.86 6.63 22.90
CA GLY A 285 -17.12 5.76 21.99
C GLY A 285 -15.82 5.27 22.61
N VAL A 286 -14.71 5.44 21.90
CA VAL A 286 -13.37 5.08 22.37
C VAL A 286 -12.94 5.99 23.52
N GLU A 287 -12.45 5.41 24.63
CA GLU A 287 -11.98 6.16 25.81
C GLU A 287 -10.46 6.41 25.82
N HIS A 288 -9.68 5.60 25.12
CA HIS A 288 -8.22 5.65 25.16
C HIS A 288 -7.59 5.79 23.78
N GLY A 289 -6.50 6.56 23.70
CA GLY A 289 -5.74 6.79 22.47
C GLY A 289 -4.79 5.65 22.07
N ASN A 290 -4.84 4.48 22.71
CA ASN A 290 -3.95 3.35 22.44
C ASN A 290 -4.71 2.06 22.09
N LEU A 291 -5.84 2.15 21.37
CA LEU A 291 -6.71 1.01 21.05
C LEU A 291 -5.99 -0.16 20.37
N ARG A 292 -5.00 0.10 19.51
CA ARG A 292 -4.21 -0.95 18.85
C ARG A 292 -3.45 -1.80 19.87
N GLU A 293 -2.82 -1.18 20.86
CA GLU A 293 -2.05 -1.87 21.89
C GLU A 293 -2.96 -2.73 22.75
N LEU A 294 -4.09 -2.17 23.18
CA LEU A 294 -5.11 -2.89 23.96
C LEU A 294 -5.66 -4.09 23.18
N ALA A 295 -5.94 -3.94 21.88
CA ALA A 295 -6.40 -5.03 21.04
C ALA A 295 -5.34 -6.14 20.90
N LEU A 296 -4.06 -5.80 20.68
CA LEU A 296 -2.98 -6.79 20.58
C LEU A 296 -2.76 -7.54 21.91
N ALA A 297 -2.82 -6.84 23.05
CA ALA A 297 -2.78 -7.48 24.37
C ALA A 297 -3.96 -8.45 24.54
N ARG A 298 -5.17 -8.01 24.18
CA ARG A 298 -6.37 -8.85 24.23
C ARG A 298 -6.29 -10.07 23.32
N MET A 299 -5.70 -9.95 22.13
CA MET A 299 -5.46 -11.08 21.23
C MET A 299 -4.57 -12.13 21.89
N LYS A 300 -3.53 -11.70 22.62
CA LYS A 300 -2.64 -12.61 23.36
C LYS A 300 -3.41 -13.40 24.42
N ASP A 301 -4.30 -12.74 25.17
CA ASP A 301 -5.14 -13.41 26.18
C ASP A 301 -6.09 -14.44 25.55
N LEU A 302 -6.54 -14.20 24.32
CA LEU A 302 -7.41 -15.09 23.56
C LEU A 302 -6.66 -16.17 22.78
N GLY A 303 -5.33 -16.17 22.77
CA GLY A 303 -4.53 -17.07 21.94
C GLY A 303 -4.65 -16.82 20.43
N LEU A 304 -5.08 -15.61 20.03
CA LEU A 304 -5.23 -15.21 18.63
C LEU A 304 -3.92 -14.63 18.08
N LYS A 305 -3.71 -14.78 16.76
CA LYS A 305 -2.54 -14.22 16.06
C LYS A 305 -2.98 -13.19 15.03
N CYS A 306 -2.27 -12.06 14.95
CA CYS A 306 -2.48 -11.03 13.94
C CYS A 306 -1.50 -11.27 12.79
N ARG A 307 -2.01 -11.60 11.59
CA ARG A 307 -1.16 -11.85 10.41
C ARG A 307 -1.14 -10.70 9.41
N ASP A 308 -1.52 -9.49 9.83
CA ASP A 308 -1.45 -8.31 8.98
C ASP A 308 -0.01 -7.99 8.57
N ILE A 309 0.14 -7.36 7.40
CA ILE A 309 1.47 -6.97 6.86
C ILE A 309 2.26 -6.11 7.86
N ARG A 310 1.57 -5.25 8.62
CA ARG A 310 2.24 -4.29 9.52
C ARG A 310 2.81 -4.96 10.76
N THR A 311 2.16 -5.96 11.35
CA THR A 311 2.73 -6.65 12.53
C THR A 311 3.93 -7.52 12.13
N ARG A 312 3.95 -8.00 10.89
CA ARG A 312 4.96 -8.93 10.38
C ARG A 312 6.20 -8.26 9.76
N GLU A 313 6.14 -6.97 9.43
CA GLU A 313 7.26 -6.29 8.75
C GLU A 313 8.54 -6.30 9.61
N VAL A 314 9.68 -6.66 9.01
CA VAL A 314 10.98 -6.84 9.71
C VAL A 314 11.38 -5.64 10.58
N GLY A 315 11.02 -4.42 10.15
CA GLY A 315 11.31 -3.21 10.92
C GLY A 315 10.53 -3.13 12.24
N ILE A 316 9.29 -3.61 12.28
CA ILE A 316 8.46 -3.60 13.49
C ILE A 316 8.86 -4.74 14.42
N THR A 317 9.09 -5.94 13.87
CA THR A 317 9.52 -7.10 14.65
C THR A 317 10.93 -6.92 15.23
N GLU A 318 11.87 -6.29 14.50
CA GLU A 318 13.19 -5.97 15.06
C GLU A 318 13.11 -4.94 16.21
N ILE A 319 12.22 -3.93 16.10
CA ILE A 319 12.07 -2.91 17.15
C ILE A 319 11.38 -3.48 18.40
N HIS A 320 10.29 -4.22 18.24
CA HIS A 320 9.48 -4.69 19.37
C HIS A 320 9.97 -6.01 19.97
N GLU A 321 10.44 -6.93 19.13
CA GLU A 321 10.76 -8.30 19.54
C GLU A 321 12.26 -8.59 19.45
N LYS A 322 13.05 -7.72 18.80
CA LYS A 322 14.51 -7.90 18.58
C LYS A 322 14.85 -9.20 17.84
N VAL A 323 13.91 -9.67 17.02
CA VAL A 323 14.06 -10.89 16.23
C VAL A 323 14.54 -10.54 14.82
N ARG A 324 15.50 -11.31 14.31
CA ARG A 324 15.95 -11.25 12.91
C ARG A 324 15.50 -12.51 12.15
N PRO A 325 15.26 -12.40 10.83
CA PRO A 325 14.97 -13.56 10.01
C PRO A 325 16.22 -14.43 9.90
N ASP A 326 16.06 -15.74 10.07
CA ASP A 326 17.14 -16.72 9.91
C ASP A 326 16.91 -17.60 8.68
N TYR A 327 15.64 -17.91 8.38
CA TYR A 327 15.24 -18.81 7.31
C TYR A 327 14.30 -18.09 6.36
N ILE A 328 14.78 -17.71 5.17
CA ILE A 328 14.03 -16.87 4.24
C ILE A 328 13.52 -17.70 3.07
N GLU A 329 12.21 -17.72 2.87
CA GLU A 329 11.54 -18.39 1.77
C GLU A 329 10.79 -17.41 0.86
N ARG A 330 10.60 -17.83 -0.38
CA ARG A 330 9.67 -17.21 -1.33
C ARG A 330 8.27 -17.77 -1.08
N VAL A 331 7.31 -16.90 -0.81
CA VAL A 331 5.92 -17.28 -0.60
C VAL A 331 5.04 -16.61 -1.65
N ARG A 332 4.14 -17.39 -2.26
CA ARG A 332 3.14 -16.93 -3.22
C ARG A 332 1.75 -17.22 -2.65
N ARG A 333 0.85 -16.24 -2.78
CA ARG A 333 -0.57 -16.38 -2.43
C ARG A 333 -1.41 -15.78 -3.54
N ASP A 334 -2.19 -16.62 -4.20
CA ASP A 334 -3.13 -16.21 -5.24
C ASP A 334 -4.53 -16.05 -4.65
N TYR A 335 -5.23 -15.00 -5.05
CA TYR A 335 -6.62 -14.80 -4.69
C TYR A 335 -7.35 -14.06 -5.80
N TYR A 336 -8.62 -14.41 -5.97
CA TYR A 336 -9.50 -13.68 -6.88
C TYR A 336 -10.04 -12.43 -6.18
N ALA A 337 -9.98 -11.28 -6.86
CA ALA A 337 -10.56 -10.03 -6.38
C ALA A 337 -11.08 -9.16 -7.53
N ASN A 338 -12.34 -8.74 -7.42
CA ASN A 338 -13.01 -7.79 -8.32
C ASN A 338 -12.83 -8.15 -9.80
N GLY A 339 -13.13 -9.38 -10.21
CA GLY A 339 -13.01 -9.76 -11.62
C GLY A 339 -11.61 -10.14 -12.10
N GLY A 340 -10.59 -10.13 -11.24
CA GLY A 340 -9.21 -10.40 -11.67
C GLY A 340 -8.43 -11.28 -10.71
N TRP A 341 -7.35 -11.85 -11.26
CA TRP A 341 -6.39 -12.68 -10.55
C TRP A 341 -5.33 -11.79 -9.90
N GLU A 342 -5.31 -11.75 -8.57
CA GLU A 342 -4.26 -11.13 -7.78
C GLU A 342 -3.27 -12.20 -7.29
N THR A 343 -1.99 -11.88 -7.41
CA THR A 343 -0.88 -12.69 -6.91
C THR A 343 -0.06 -11.83 -5.94
N PHE A 344 -0.03 -12.25 -4.68
CA PHE A 344 0.81 -11.66 -3.64
C PHE A 344 2.09 -12.49 -3.50
N LEU A 345 3.20 -11.91 -3.94
CA LEU A 345 4.54 -12.48 -3.82
C LEU A 345 5.23 -11.85 -2.63
N SER A 346 5.92 -12.66 -1.82
CA SER A 346 6.68 -12.16 -0.70
C SER A 346 7.93 -12.98 -0.42
N TYR A 347 8.89 -12.33 0.24
CA TYR A 347 9.98 -13.00 0.95
C TYR A 347 9.67 -12.93 2.44
N GLU A 348 9.54 -14.09 3.07
CA GLU A 348 9.10 -14.24 4.46
C GLU A 348 10.03 -15.21 5.20
N ASP A 349 10.09 -15.09 6.52
CA ASP A 349 10.54 -16.15 7.42
C ASP A 349 9.29 -16.85 7.97
N PRO A 350 8.93 -18.05 7.48
CA PRO A 350 7.69 -18.72 7.87
C PRO A 350 7.68 -19.20 9.33
N GLU A 351 8.85 -19.51 9.90
CA GLU A 351 8.96 -19.98 11.28
C GLU A 351 8.70 -18.85 12.27
N LYS A 352 9.24 -17.67 11.97
CA LYS A 352 9.11 -16.47 12.80
C LYS A 352 7.98 -15.54 12.37
N ASP A 353 7.29 -15.87 11.28
CA ASP A 353 6.23 -15.09 10.62
C ASP A 353 6.65 -13.65 10.25
N ILE A 354 7.91 -13.44 9.84
CA ILE A 354 8.48 -12.13 9.49
C ILE A 354 8.40 -11.88 7.99
N LEU A 355 8.03 -10.67 7.58
CA LEU A 355 7.94 -10.22 6.19
C LEU A 355 9.08 -9.25 5.84
N ILE A 356 9.84 -9.58 4.79
CA ILE A 356 11.00 -8.80 4.32
C ILE A 356 10.64 -7.93 3.13
N GLY A 357 9.92 -8.47 2.16
CA GLY A 357 9.49 -7.74 0.98
C GLY A 357 8.26 -8.35 0.35
N LEU A 358 7.49 -7.54 -0.37
CA LEU A 358 6.26 -7.94 -1.04
C LEU A 358 6.14 -7.31 -2.42
N LEU A 359 5.40 -7.98 -3.29
CA LEU A 359 4.98 -7.50 -4.60
C LEU A 359 3.53 -7.94 -4.88
N ARG A 360 2.72 -7.02 -5.43
CA ARG A 360 1.34 -7.29 -5.85
C ARG A 360 1.27 -7.31 -7.36
N LEU A 361 0.99 -8.47 -7.94
CA LEU A 361 0.82 -8.65 -9.39
C LEU A 361 -0.65 -8.92 -9.68
N ARG A 362 -1.18 -8.31 -10.74
CA ARG A 362 -2.56 -8.55 -11.20
C ARG A 362 -2.55 -8.82 -12.70
N LYS A 363 -3.31 -9.82 -13.15
CA LYS A 363 -3.63 -9.99 -14.58
C LYS A 363 -4.72 -8.99 -14.96
N CYS A 364 -4.46 -8.12 -15.94
CA CYS A 364 -5.46 -7.13 -16.37
C CYS A 364 -6.65 -7.82 -17.03
N SER A 365 -7.86 -7.44 -16.63
CA SER A 365 -9.12 -7.95 -17.20
C SER A 365 -9.37 -7.36 -18.58
N GLU A 366 -9.77 -8.17 -19.56
CA GLU A 366 -10.14 -7.67 -20.90
C GLU A 366 -11.44 -6.85 -20.89
N GLU A 367 -12.35 -7.17 -19.97
CA GLU A 367 -13.68 -6.55 -19.92
C GLU A 367 -13.67 -5.16 -19.28
N THR A 368 -12.81 -4.95 -18.27
CA THR A 368 -12.89 -3.77 -17.39
C THR A 368 -11.67 -2.89 -17.37
N THR A 369 -10.56 -3.33 -17.97
CA THR A 369 -9.38 -2.48 -18.12
C THR A 369 -9.63 -1.41 -19.16
N PHE A 370 -9.96 -0.20 -18.71
CA PHE A 370 -10.25 0.92 -19.61
C PHE A 370 -8.98 1.62 -20.15
N ARG A 371 -7.86 1.52 -19.43
CA ARG A 371 -6.59 2.18 -19.78
C ARG A 371 -5.96 1.59 -21.05
N PRO A 372 -5.69 2.38 -22.10
CA PRO A 372 -5.18 1.87 -23.37
C PRO A 372 -3.82 1.16 -23.22
N GLU A 373 -2.98 1.63 -22.29
CA GLU A 373 -1.63 1.08 -22.05
C GLU A 373 -1.68 -0.36 -21.48
N LEU A 374 -2.80 -0.74 -20.86
CA LEU A 374 -2.99 -2.00 -20.15
C LEU A 374 -3.89 -3.01 -20.91
N LYS A 375 -4.24 -2.71 -22.16
CA LYS A 375 -5.08 -3.60 -22.99
C LYS A 375 -4.24 -4.64 -23.74
N GLY A 376 -4.87 -5.78 -24.06
CA GLY A 376 -4.34 -6.76 -25.00
C GLY A 376 -3.48 -7.88 -24.41
N GLY A 377 -3.68 -8.27 -23.15
CA GLY A 377 -2.86 -9.31 -22.50
C GLY A 377 -1.67 -8.71 -21.77
N VAL A 378 -1.95 -7.83 -20.80
CA VAL A 378 -0.96 -7.14 -19.97
C VAL A 378 -1.13 -7.60 -18.53
N SER A 379 -0.01 -7.68 -17.81
CA SER A 379 -0.01 -7.83 -16.35
C SER A 379 0.49 -6.56 -15.70
N ILE A 380 -0.06 -6.21 -14.53
CA ILE A 380 0.31 -4.99 -13.81
C ILE A 380 0.82 -5.29 -12.41
N ILE A 381 1.98 -4.72 -12.09
CA ILE A 381 2.53 -4.67 -10.74
C ILE A 381 1.97 -3.43 -10.05
N ARG A 382 1.17 -3.68 -9.01
CA ARG A 382 0.41 -2.69 -8.25
C ARG A 382 1.20 -2.10 -7.08
N GLU A 383 2.15 -2.86 -6.57
CA GLU A 383 3.04 -2.45 -5.48
C GLU A 383 4.31 -3.31 -5.51
N LEU A 384 5.46 -2.68 -5.29
CA LEU A 384 6.68 -3.33 -4.84
C LEU A 384 7.13 -2.62 -3.56
N HIS A 385 7.29 -3.37 -2.47
CA HIS A 385 7.74 -2.82 -1.21
C HIS A 385 8.76 -3.75 -0.56
N VAL A 386 9.96 -3.25 -0.31
CA VAL A 386 11.01 -3.97 0.42
C VAL A 386 11.26 -3.23 1.73
N TYR A 387 11.05 -3.94 2.84
CA TYR A 387 11.26 -3.41 4.18
C TYR A 387 12.74 -3.41 4.55
N GLY A 388 13.13 -2.41 5.31
CA GLY A 388 14.48 -2.21 5.83
C GLY A 388 14.53 -0.90 6.62
N SER A 389 15.59 -0.69 7.41
CA SER A 389 15.80 0.62 8.05
C SER A 389 15.90 1.67 6.94
N VAL A 390 15.15 2.78 7.02
CA VAL A 390 15.11 3.84 5.99
C VAL A 390 16.54 4.29 5.68
N VAL A 391 17.06 3.87 4.53
CA VAL A 391 18.41 4.24 4.09
C VAL A 391 18.30 5.51 3.24
N PRO A 392 19.03 6.58 3.59
CA PRO A 392 19.24 7.71 2.70
C PRO A 392 19.67 7.24 1.31
N VAL A 393 19.19 7.87 0.24
CA VAL A 393 19.45 7.43 -1.15
C VAL A 393 20.96 7.32 -1.46
N ASN A 394 21.79 8.03 -0.69
CA ASN A 394 23.24 8.13 -0.86
C ASN A 394 24.09 7.30 0.13
N SER A 395 23.50 6.55 1.08
CA SER A 395 24.29 5.73 2.00
C SER A 395 24.22 4.26 1.61
N LYS A 396 25.36 3.66 1.23
CA LYS A 396 25.51 2.21 1.08
C LYS A 396 25.83 1.62 2.45
N ASP A 397 24.83 1.05 3.10
CA ASP A 397 25.03 0.33 4.35
C ASP A 397 24.72 -1.15 4.06
N GLU A 398 25.78 -1.97 3.88
CA GLU A 398 25.70 -3.35 3.36
C GLU A 398 24.93 -4.30 4.29
N LYS A 399 24.72 -3.92 5.55
CA LYS A 399 24.00 -4.72 6.55
C LYS A 399 22.48 -4.56 6.54
N LYS A 400 21.90 -3.75 5.62
CA LYS A 400 20.46 -3.44 5.63
C LYS A 400 19.70 -4.07 4.45
N PHE A 401 18.59 -4.74 4.77
CA PHE A 401 17.78 -5.57 3.85
C PHE A 401 17.34 -4.89 2.54
N GLN A 402 17.16 -3.56 2.51
CA GLN A 402 16.73 -2.82 1.31
C GLN A 402 17.76 -2.90 0.15
N HIS A 403 19.00 -3.31 0.42
CA HIS A 403 20.07 -3.45 -0.58
C HIS A 403 20.45 -4.92 -0.90
N GLN A 404 19.76 -5.91 -0.34
CA GLN A 404 20.06 -7.35 -0.57
C GLN A 404 19.41 -7.93 -1.84
N GLY A 405 18.98 -7.08 -2.79
CA GLY A 405 18.47 -7.55 -4.08
C GLY A 405 17.04 -8.11 -4.09
N TYR A 406 16.35 -8.22 -2.95
CA TYR A 406 14.96 -8.72 -2.88
C TYR A 406 13.99 -8.01 -3.83
N GLY A 407 14.17 -6.70 -4.06
CA GLY A 407 13.37 -5.96 -5.01
C GLY A 407 13.54 -6.47 -6.45
N ALA A 408 14.77 -6.72 -6.88
CA ALA A 408 15.06 -7.27 -8.21
C ALA A 408 14.58 -8.73 -8.33
N LEU A 409 14.73 -9.51 -7.27
CA LEU A 409 14.26 -10.90 -7.20
C LEU A 409 12.73 -11.00 -7.33
N LEU A 410 11.99 -10.14 -6.61
CA LEU A 410 10.52 -10.06 -6.72
C LEU A 410 10.09 -9.64 -8.13
N MET A 411 10.75 -8.64 -8.72
CA MET A 411 10.48 -8.20 -10.09
C MET A 411 10.71 -9.32 -11.11
N LYS A 412 11.82 -10.06 -11.01
CA LYS A 412 12.08 -11.21 -11.89
C LYS A 412 10.98 -12.26 -11.76
N TRP A 413 10.60 -12.59 -10.52
CA TRP A 413 9.55 -13.58 -10.29
C TRP A 413 8.20 -13.15 -10.87
N ALA A 414 7.86 -11.86 -10.74
CA ALA A 414 6.67 -11.30 -11.35
C ALA A 414 6.71 -11.30 -12.89
N GLU A 415 7.87 -11.00 -13.50
CA GLU A 415 8.06 -11.12 -14.96
C GLU A 415 7.85 -12.56 -15.45
N THR A 416 8.38 -13.56 -14.73
CA THR A 416 8.18 -14.98 -15.03
C THR A 416 6.71 -15.39 -14.96
N ILE A 417 6.01 -15.07 -13.87
CA ILE A 417 4.57 -15.39 -13.74
C ILE A 417 3.76 -14.68 -14.82
N ALA A 418 4.03 -13.40 -15.08
CA ALA A 418 3.33 -12.64 -16.09
C ALA A 418 3.53 -13.22 -17.51
N LYS A 419 4.74 -13.71 -17.83
CA LYS A 419 5.04 -14.30 -19.13
C LYS A 419 4.48 -15.71 -19.26
N ASP A 420 4.77 -16.58 -18.31
CA ASP A 420 4.59 -18.02 -18.45
C ASP A 420 3.19 -18.48 -18.02
N GLU A 421 2.59 -17.82 -17.02
CA GLU A 421 1.29 -18.22 -16.47
C GLU A 421 0.15 -17.28 -16.87
N HIS A 422 0.40 -15.96 -16.89
CA HIS A 422 -0.61 -15.00 -17.36
C HIS A 422 -0.63 -14.88 -18.89
N GLU A 423 0.36 -15.45 -19.58
CA GLU A 423 0.57 -15.34 -21.04
C GLU A 423 0.56 -13.88 -21.51
N SER A 424 1.10 -12.98 -20.69
CA SER A 424 1.14 -11.55 -20.99
C SER A 424 2.31 -11.20 -21.89
N HIS A 425 2.07 -10.36 -22.89
CA HIS A 425 3.11 -9.89 -23.79
C HIS A 425 3.81 -8.61 -23.27
N LYS A 426 3.24 -7.99 -22.24
CA LYS A 426 3.75 -6.75 -21.62
C LYS A 426 3.47 -6.77 -20.12
N ILE A 427 4.39 -6.22 -19.34
CA ILE A 427 4.21 -5.97 -17.91
C ILE A 427 4.32 -4.47 -17.62
N ALA A 428 3.40 -3.96 -16.80
CA ALA A 428 3.33 -2.57 -16.40
C ALA A 428 3.53 -2.41 -14.89
N VAL A 429 3.98 -1.24 -14.46
CA VAL A 429 4.14 -0.87 -13.04
C VAL A 429 3.54 0.51 -12.80
N ILE A 430 2.66 0.62 -11.81
CA ILE A 430 2.20 1.92 -11.30
C ILE A 430 3.24 2.52 -10.34
N SER A 431 4.30 3.09 -10.92
CA SER A 431 5.42 3.64 -10.16
C SER A 431 5.11 5.05 -9.66
N GLY A 432 5.42 5.32 -8.39
CA GLY A 432 5.52 6.69 -7.89
C GLY A 432 6.57 7.47 -8.67
N VAL A 433 6.33 8.77 -8.88
CA VAL A 433 7.15 9.64 -9.76
C VAL A 433 8.62 9.58 -9.40
N GLY A 434 8.96 9.70 -8.12
CA GLY A 434 10.34 9.67 -7.62
C GLY A 434 11.03 8.31 -7.70
N THR A 435 10.31 7.23 -8.02
CA THR A 435 10.83 5.86 -8.11
C THR A 435 11.00 5.35 -9.55
N ARG A 436 10.56 6.10 -10.57
CA ARG A 436 10.65 5.68 -11.98
C ARG A 436 12.07 5.32 -12.43
N ASN A 437 13.08 6.04 -11.93
CA ASN A 437 14.48 5.77 -12.23
C ASN A 437 14.99 4.41 -11.71
N TYR A 438 14.35 3.83 -10.69
CA TYR A 438 14.66 2.46 -10.26
C TYR A 438 14.26 1.47 -11.36
N TYR A 439 13.04 1.59 -11.89
CA TYR A 439 12.53 0.72 -12.95
C TYR A 439 13.29 0.87 -14.27
N ARG A 440 13.74 2.09 -14.62
CA ARG A 440 14.60 2.30 -15.79
C ARG A 440 15.91 1.50 -15.74
N LYS A 441 16.50 1.34 -14.56
CA LYS A 441 17.73 0.56 -14.39
C LYS A 441 17.54 -0.93 -14.65
N ILE A 442 16.30 -1.42 -14.63
CA ILE A 442 15.95 -2.83 -14.88
C ILE A 442 15.16 -3.01 -16.19
N GLY A 443 15.28 -2.04 -17.10
CA GLY A 443 14.80 -2.16 -18.48
C GLY A 443 13.35 -1.72 -18.71
N TYR A 444 12.73 -1.00 -17.78
CA TYR A 444 11.39 -0.44 -17.99
C TYR A 444 11.46 0.96 -18.60
N GLU A 445 10.50 1.27 -19.46
CA GLU A 445 10.33 2.57 -20.10
C GLU A 445 9.01 3.22 -19.69
N LEU A 446 8.90 4.54 -19.81
CA LEU A 446 7.68 5.26 -19.44
C LEU A 446 6.69 5.24 -20.61
N GLU A 447 5.52 4.64 -20.43
CA GLU A 447 4.39 4.66 -21.37
C GLU A 447 3.15 5.20 -20.64
N GLY A 448 2.73 6.43 -20.99
CA GLY A 448 1.67 7.13 -20.26
C GLY A 448 2.04 7.33 -18.78
N PRO A 449 1.19 6.93 -17.83
CA PRO A 449 1.49 7.04 -16.40
C PRO A 449 2.33 5.86 -15.85
N TYR A 450 2.52 4.79 -16.63
CA TYR A 450 3.12 3.53 -16.17
C TYR A 450 4.57 3.36 -16.61
N MET A 451 5.33 2.58 -15.85
CA MET A 451 6.60 2.02 -16.30
C MET A 451 6.32 0.65 -16.93
N VAL A 452 6.64 0.43 -18.20
CA VAL A 452 6.32 -0.78 -18.96
C VAL A 452 7.56 -1.50 -19.46
N LYS A 453 7.42 -2.80 -19.72
CA LYS A 453 8.46 -3.64 -20.31
C LYS A 453 7.82 -4.74 -21.18
N SER A 454 8.39 -4.97 -22.37
CA SER A 454 7.96 -6.06 -23.27
C SER A 454 8.38 -7.41 -22.70
N LEU A 455 7.46 -8.38 -22.76
CA LEU A 455 7.69 -9.79 -22.38
C LEU A 455 7.75 -10.72 -23.61
N LYS A 456 7.64 -10.16 -24.83
CA LYS A 456 7.67 -10.94 -26.07
C LYS A 456 9.03 -11.60 -26.30
N ASP A 457 9.00 -12.79 -26.87
CA ASP A 457 10.22 -13.52 -27.24
C ASP A 457 11.05 -12.72 -28.26
N GLY A 458 12.36 -12.62 -28.00
CA GLY A 458 13.31 -11.83 -28.81
C GLY A 458 13.44 -10.35 -28.41
N GLU A 459 12.47 -9.79 -27.68
CA GLU A 459 12.53 -8.41 -27.14
C GLU A 459 12.78 -8.38 -25.63
N HIS A 460 12.31 -9.40 -24.90
CA HIS A 460 12.46 -9.47 -23.46
C HIS A 460 13.92 -9.69 -23.05
N LYS A 461 14.40 -8.82 -22.17
CA LYS A 461 15.64 -8.99 -21.41
C LYS A 461 15.27 -9.06 -19.93
N GLY A 462 15.72 -10.08 -19.22
CA GLY A 462 15.41 -10.24 -17.80
C GLY A 462 15.97 -9.12 -16.92
N VAL A 463 15.41 -8.95 -15.72
CA VAL A 463 15.86 -7.93 -14.73
C VAL A 463 17.38 -7.94 -14.53
N PHE A 464 17.99 -9.12 -14.42
CA PHE A 464 19.42 -9.25 -14.13
C PHE A 464 20.32 -8.92 -15.34
N GLU A 465 19.85 -9.07 -16.57
CA GLU A 465 20.61 -8.71 -17.77
C GLU A 465 20.85 -7.19 -17.85
N PHE A 466 19.97 -6.38 -17.29
CA PHE A 466 20.16 -4.93 -17.19
C PHE A 466 21.08 -4.51 -16.03
N LEU A 467 21.20 -5.38 -15.02
CA LEU A 467 22.06 -5.13 -13.86
C LEU A 467 23.51 -5.56 -14.12
N ASP A 468 23.76 -6.40 -15.14
CA ASP A 468 25.03 -7.07 -15.45
C ASP A 468 26.20 -6.18 -15.94
N GLY A 469 26.10 -4.86 -15.77
CA GLY A 469 27.26 -3.96 -15.72
C GLY A 469 27.85 -3.82 -14.30
N ARG A 470 27.20 -4.42 -13.29
CA ARG A 470 27.66 -4.54 -11.91
C ARG A 470 27.39 -5.97 -11.51
N LYS A 471 28.45 -6.76 -11.26
CA LYS A 471 28.31 -7.96 -10.46
C LYS A 471 27.52 -7.56 -9.22
N LEU A 472 26.29 -8.03 -9.13
CA LEU A 472 25.64 -8.21 -7.84
C LEU A 472 26.46 -9.34 -7.22
N ASP A 473 27.56 -8.98 -6.57
CA ASP A 473 28.18 -9.81 -5.54
C ASP A 473 27.15 -9.89 -4.42
N ILE A 474 26.07 -10.63 -4.66
CA ILE A 474 25.35 -11.29 -3.60
C ILE A 474 26.34 -12.40 -3.22
N GLU A 475 27.36 -12.04 -2.43
CA GLU A 475 27.83 -12.97 -1.42
C GLU A 475 26.59 -13.22 -0.57
N VAL A 476 25.81 -14.23 -0.98
CA VAL A 476 25.04 -15.00 -0.03
C VAL A 476 26.11 -15.42 0.95
N ASP A 477 26.08 -14.82 2.14
CA ASP A 477 26.94 -15.18 3.24
C ASP A 477 27.06 -16.72 3.21
N PRO A 478 28.28 -17.30 3.18
CA PRO A 478 28.46 -18.74 3.08
C PRO A 478 27.70 -19.53 4.16
N GLU A 479 27.37 -18.88 5.28
CA GLU A 479 26.52 -19.42 6.33
C GLU A 479 25.03 -19.54 5.88
N TYR A 480 24.55 -18.62 5.04
CA TYR A 480 23.20 -18.59 4.46
C TYR A 480 23.06 -19.32 3.12
N ALA A 481 24.16 -19.64 2.42
CA ALA A 481 24.13 -20.44 1.20
C ALA A 481 23.68 -21.90 1.46
N ASN A 482 23.81 -22.38 2.69
CA ASN A 482 23.28 -23.68 3.11
C ASN A 482 21.77 -23.66 3.41
N VAL A 483 21.15 -22.48 3.49
CA VAL A 483 19.74 -22.30 3.79
C VAL A 483 18.86 -22.36 2.52
N ILE A 484 19.46 -22.19 1.33
CA ILE A 484 18.76 -22.25 0.02
C ILE A 484 18.69 -23.71 -0.52
N LYS A 485 19.03 -24.72 0.28
CA LYS A 485 19.06 -26.13 -0.16
C LYS A 485 17.73 -26.88 -0.07
N HIS A 486 16.64 -26.25 0.36
CA HIS A 486 15.32 -26.88 0.38
C HIS A 486 14.29 -26.06 -0.38
N VAL A 487 14.61 -25.72 -1.63
CA VAL A 487 13.60 -25.32 -2.61
C VAL A 487 13.07 -26.60 -3.25
N ARG A 488 11.98 -27.17 -2.73
CA ARG A 488 11.22 -28.19 -3.45
C ARG A 488 10.35 -27.49 -4.48
N TYR A 489 10.69 -27.63 -5.75
CA TYR A 489 9.76 -27.47 -6.87
C TYR A 489 9.17 -28.84 -7.16
N GLU A 490 7.87 -29.04 -6.91
CA GLU A 490 7.13 -30.08 -7.63
C GLU A 490 6.82 -29.49 -9.01
N ASP A 491 7.59 -29.87 -10.03
CA ASP A 491 7.13 -30.11 -11.42
C ASP A 491 8.31 -30.49 -12.33
N GLU A 492 8.54 -31.81 -12.46
CA GLU A 492 9.13 -32.65 -13.54
C GLU A 492 10.21 -32.12 -14.52
N LYS A 493 10.93 -31.02 -14.26
CA LYS A 493 12.13 -30.61 -15.03
C LYS A 493 13.48 -30.81 -14.30
N GLU A 494 13.47 -31.30 -13.06
CA GLU A 494 14.70 -31.54 -12.26
C GLU A 494 15.62 -32.63 -12.84
N LYS A 495 15.11 -33.58 -13.65
CA LYS A 495 15.95 -34.70 -14.14
C LYS A 495 17.02 -34.30 -15.15
N GLU A 496 16.76 -33.34 -16.03
CA GLU A 496 17.76 -32.91 -17.01
C GLU A 496 18.82 -32.00 -16.38
N GLU A 497 18.47 -31.24 -15.34
CA GLU A 497 19.39 -30.33 -14.66
C GLU A 497 20.28 -31.06 -13.63
N GLU A 498 19.75 -32.06 -12.90
CA GLU A 498 20.57 -32.93 -12.04
C GLU A 498 21.55 -33.81 -12.84
N GLU A 499 21.13 -34.36 -13.98
CA GLU A 499 22.02 -35.12 -14.87
C GLU A 499 23.12 -34.24 -15.47
N TRP A 500 22.78 -33.01 -15.88
CA TRP A 500 23.74 -32.04 -16.38
C TRP A 500 24.72 -31.57 -15.28
N LEU A 501 24.24 -31.29 -14.07
CA LEU A 501 25.07 -30.90 -12.92
C LEU A 501 26.01 -32.04 -12.49
N ALA A 502 25.55 -33.29 -12.49
CA ALA A 502 26.38 -34.46 -12.19
C ALA A 502 27.48 -34.67 -13.25
N GLU A 503 27.17 -34.46 -14.53
CA GLU A 503 28.16 -34.57 -15.61
C GLU A 503 29.18 -33.41 -15.58
N TYR A 504 28.72 -32.21 -15.24
CA TYR A 504 29.58 -31.03 -15.06
C TYR A 504 30.54 -31.19 -13.88
N ASP A 505 30.06 -31.67 -12.73
CA ASP A 505 30.89 -31.93 -11.54
C ASP A 505 31.93 -33.03 -11.78
N LYS A 506 31.57 -34.05 -12.57
CA LYS A 506 32.51 -35.09 -13.03
C LYS A 506 33.64 -34.48 -13.88
N LYS A 507 33.29 -33.65 -14.88
CA LYS A 507 34.28 -32.95 -15.73
C LYS A 507 35.16 -32.01 -14.91
N LEU A 508 34.61 -31.34 -13.90
CA LEU A 508 35.38 -30.44 -13.02
C LEU A 508 36.36 -31.20 -12.12
N ARG A 509 35.96 -32.36 -11.58
CA ARG A 509 36.84 -33.25 -10.81
C ARG A 509 37.97 -33.84 -11.65
N GLU A 510 37.68 -34.24 -12.89
CA GLU A 510 38.68 -34.73 -13.83
C GLU A 510 39.68 -33.62 -14.22
N LYS A 511 39.19 -32.39 -14.48
CA LYS A 511 40.04 -31.22 -14.75
C LYS A 511 40.93 -30.86 -13.56
N ARG A 512 40.41 -30.91 -12.33
CA ARG A 512 41.19 -30.67 -11.10
C ARG A 512 42.22 -31.76 -10.85
N LYS A 513 41.90 -33.03 -11.12
CA LYS A 513 42.88 -34.13 -11.06
C LYS A 513 43.98 -33.96 -12.11
N ALA A 514 43.66 -33.56 -13.33
CA ALA A 514 44.64 -33.29 -14.38
C ALA A 514 45.55 -32.10 -14.03
N GLN A 515 44.99 -31.03 -13.45
CA GLN A 515 45.76 -29.87 -12.99
C GLN A 515 46.64 -30.19 -11.77
N ALA A 516 46.16 -31.01 -10.83
CA ALA A 516 46.96 -31.45 -9.69
C ALA A 516 48.09 -32.40 -10.13
N ALA A 517 47.84 -33.28 -11.11
CA ALA A 517 48.86 -34.15 -11.69
C ALA A 517 49.91 -33.37 -12.49
N ALA A 518 49.51 -32.33 -13.23
CA ALA A 518 50.43 -31.43 -13.92
C ALA A 518 51.32 -30.66 -12.94
N LYS A 519 50.76 -30.19 -11.82
CA LYS A 519 51.50 -29.47 -10.78
C LYS A 519 52.50 -30.37 -10.03
N LEU A 520 52.15 -31.63 -9.80
CA LEU A 520 53.05 -32.65 -9.25
C LEU A 520 54.16 -33.10 -10.22
N ALA A 521 53.94 -32.95 -11.53
CA ALA A 521 54.94 -33.22 -12.55
C ALA A 521 55.93 -32.05 -12.70
N GLU A 522 55.48 -30.81 -12.50
CA GLU A 522 56.35 -29.61 -12.45
C GLU A 522 57.22 -29.54 -11.19
N GLU A 523 56.80 -30.16 -10.07
CA GLU A 523 57.60 -30.24 -8.84
C GLU A 523 58.62 -31.40 -8.83
N LYS A 524 58.66 -32.23 -9.88
CA LYS A 524 59.58 -33.37 -10.03
C LYS A 524 60.58 -33.22 -11.20
N VAL A 525 60.65 -32.04 -11.81
CA VAL A 525 61.72 -31.61 -12.74
C VAL A 525 62.50 -30.51 -12.04
#